data_AF-A0A4E0QTQ1-F1
#
_entry.id   AF-A0A4E0QTQ1-F1
#
_cell.length_a   1.000
_cell.length_b   1.000
_cell.length_c   1.000
_cell.angle_alpha   90.00
_cell.angle_beta   90.00
_cell.angle_gamma   90.00
#
_symmetry.space_group_name_H-M   'P 1'
#
loop_
_entity.id
_entity.type
_entity.pdbx_description
1 polymer ?
#
loop_
_entity_poly.entity_id
_entity_poly.type
_entity_poly.pdbx_seq_one_letter_code
_entity_poly.pdbx_strand_id
1 'polypeptide(L)'
;MPTFDEISVYYICSIPAKSAPPTNANCGEQSVNVVEDVRPFSIPEHDGPRECTYFFTSENDTVMSFLITRIAIGTEEGKCDNDYITIGDADKDLPHTRYTACGNKRPNWQFFSTRNQMTLKLMIRSLLNNVSVMAMVSAYSLDGDDHSICGKGIIHVGTGRTEFSSPPHGSKLKSNAICFYKLLGNNSGDENMAFSFQSFNVSDFP
;
A
#
# COMPACT_ATOMS: atom_id res chain seq x y z
N MET A 1 -36.49 34.12 20.77
CA MET A 1 -35.78 32.93 20.28
C MET A 1 -34.40 33.39 19.86
N PRO A 2 -33.31 32.94 20.51
CA PRO A 2 -31.98 33.35 20.07
C PRO A 2 -31.60 32.57 18.80
N THR A 3 -31.22 33.31 17.76
CA THR A 3 -30.57 32.79 16.56
C THR A 3 -29.12 32.46 16.90
N PHE A 4 -28.71 31.23 16.65
CA PHE A 4 -27.30 30.84 16.74
C PHE A 4 -26.61 31.16 15.42
N ASP A 5 -25.59 32.00 15.48
CA ASP A 5 -24.66 32.18 14.36
C ASP A 5 -23.71 30.98 14.34
N GLU A 6 -23.80 30.18 13.27
CA GLU A 6 -22.90 29.07 13.02
C GLU A 6 -21.57 29.61 12.49
N ILE A 7 -20.52 29.51 13.31
CA ILE A 7 -19.16 29.88 12.90
C ILE A 7 -18.47 28.63 12.35
N SER A 8 -18.46 28.50 11.02
CA SER A 8 -17.66 27.50 10.31
C SER A 8 -16.21 28.00 10.19
N VAL A 9 -15.31 27.43 10.98
CA VAL A 9 -13.87 27.73 10.91
C VAL A 9 -13.21 26.76 9.91
N TYR A 10 -12.79 27.30 8.77
CA TYR A 10 -12.01 26.55 7.78
C TYR A 10 -10.53 26.71 8.07
N TYR A 11 -9.86 25.64 8.47
CA TYR A 11 -8.40 25.59 8.56
C TYR A 11 -7.84 25.05 7.26
N ILE A 12 -7.14 25.90 6.50
CA ILE A 12 -6.31 25.45 5.38
C ILE A 12 -4.99 24.98 5.99
N CYS A 13 -4.86 23.67 6.19
CA CYS A 13 -3.59 23.06 6.55
C CYS A 13 -2.73 22.96 5.29
N SER A 14 -1.96 24.01 5.02
CA SER A 14 -0.92 23.97 3.99
C SER A 14 0.20 23.06 4.48
N ILE A 15 0.13 21.78 4.13
CA ILE A 15 1.27 20.88 4.28
C ILE A 15 2.37 21.48 3.38
N PRO A 16 3.52 21.93 3.92
CA PRO A 16 4.61 22.36 3.08
C PRO A 16 4.94 21.18 2.17
N ALA A 17 4.87 21.38 0.86
CA ALA A 17 5.32 20.40 -0.11
C ALA A 17 6.71 19.96 0.34
N LYS A 18 6.81 18.70 0.80
CA LYS A 18 8.09 18.12 1.18
C LYS A 18 8.96 18.31 -0.06
N SER A 19 9.99 19.15 0.06
CA SER A 19 10.92 19.44 -1.03
C SER A 19 11.22 18.12 -1.73
N ALA A 20 10.88 18.03 -3.02
CA ALA A 20 11.13 16.81 -3.78
C ALA A 20 12.60 16.43 -3.52
N PRO A 21 12.88 15.21 -3.01
CA PRO A 21 14.25 14.83 -2.78
C PRO A 21 15.03 14.97 -4.10
N PRO A 22 16.32 15.30 -4.03
CA PRO A 22 17.13 15.55 -5.23
C PRO A 22 16.92 14.42 -6.22
N THR A 23 16.48 14.78 -7.43
CA THR A 23 16.25 13.83 -8.50
C THR A 23 17.59 13.25 -8.91
N ASN A 24 17.84 11.99 -8.55
CA ASN A 24 18.99 11.29 -9.07
C ASN A 24 18.65 10.87 -10.50
N ALA A 25 19.32 11.47 -11.49
CA ALA A 25 19.03 11.22 -12.91
C ALA A 25 19.08 9.72 -13.27
N ASN A 26 19.84 8.93 -12.52
CA ASN A 26 19.98 7.48 -12.69
C ASN A 26 18.79 6.68 -12.14
N CYS A 27 17.84 7.34 -11.50
CA CYS A 27 16.67 6.72 -10.87
C CYS A 27 15.38 6.92 -11.66
N GLY A 28 15.36 7.78 -12.69
CA GLY A 28 14.16 8.07 -13.47
C GLY A 28 13.10 8.86 -12.69
N GLU A 29 11.81 8.64 -13.01
CA GLU A 29 10.69 9.33 -12.37
C GLU A 29 10.47 8.82 -10.94
N GLN A 30 10.80 9.67 -9.95
CA GLN A 30 10.73 9.34 -8.52
C GLN A 30 9.39 9.71 -7.87
N SER A 31 8.52 10.44 -8.56
CA SER A 31 7.17 10.76 -8.09
C SER A 31 6.17 10.18 -9.06
N VAL A 32 5.47 9.14 -8.64
CA VAL A 32 4.59 8.35 -9.51
C VAL A 32 3.15 8.55 -9.06
N ASN A 33 2.36 9.22 -9.89
CA ASN A 33 0.91 9.24 -9.70
C ASN A 33 0.30 7.94 -10.27
N VAL A 34 -0.42 7.22 -9.41
CA VAL A 34 -1.14 6.00 -9.75
C VAL A 34 -2.63 6.34 -9.79
N VAL A 35 -3.12 6.60 -10.99
CA VAL A 35 -4.56 6.72 -11.27
C VAL A 35 -5.15 5.29 -11.30
N GLU A 36 -6.45 5.15 -11.07
CA GLU A 36 -7.18 3.88 -11.18
C GLU A 36 -6.72 3.09 -12.42
N ASP A 37 -6.55 1.76 -12.25
CA ASP A 37 -5.95 0.78 -13.18
C ASP A 37 -4.54 0.26 -12.79
N VAL A 38 -4.11 -0.77 -13.52
CA VAL A 38 -2.80 -1.41 -13.41
C VAL A 38 -1.79 -0.66 -14.28
N ARG A 39 -0.77 -0.07 -13.66
CA ARG A 39 0.35 0.62 -14.32
C ARG A 39 1.65 -0.20 -14.21
N PRO A 40 2.34 -0.51 -15.32
CA PRO A 40 3.69 -1.05 -15.25
C PRO A 40 4.67 0.02 -14.72
N PHE A 41 5.59 -0.40 -13.87
CA PHE A 41 6.65 0.43 -13.32
C PHE A 41 8.00 -0.27 -13.53
N SER A 42 9.00 0.48 -13.98
CA SER A 42 10.36 -0.01 -14.11
C SER A 42 11.35 1.00 -13.58
N ILE A 43 12.33 0.51 -12.81
CA ILE A 43 13.49 1.30 -12.43
C ILE A 43 14.48 1.27 -13.60
N PRO A 44 14.98 2.43 -14.08
CA PRO A 44 15.98 2.45 -15.15
C PRO A 44 17.19 1.58 -14.82
N GLU A 45 17.63 0.82 -15.82
CA GLU A 45 18.86 0.04 -15.71
C GLU A 45 20.05 0.99 -15.59
N HIS A 46 20.92 0.69 -14.63
CA HIS A 46 22.13 1.45 -14.39
C HIS A 46 23.12 0.57 -13.62
N ASP A 47 24.40 0.82 -13.83
CA ASP A 47 25.48 0.07 -13.17
C ASP A 47 25.99 0.79 -11.92
N GLY A 48 26.44 0.02 -10.94
CA GLY A 48 27.09 0.55 -9.76
C GLY A 48 26.18 1.24 -8.73
N PRO A 49 26.81 1.86 -7.71
CA PRO A 49 26.12 2.34 -6.52
C PRO A 49 25.13 3.46 -6.80
N ARG A 50 23.92 3.34 -6.25
CA ARG A 50 22.88 4.37 -6.28
C ARG A 50 21.86 4.16 -5.18
N GLU A 51 21.28 5.26 -4.72
CA GLU A 51 20.12 5.26 -3.84
C GLU A 51 18.99 5.98 -4.58
N CYS A 52 17.86 5.29 -4.72
CA CYS A 52 16.66 5.81 -5.36
C CYS A 52 15.49 5.65 -4.40
N THR A 53 14.77 6.74 -4.14
CA THR A 53 13.51 6.70 -3.40
C THR A 53 12.38 7.13 -4.33
N TYR A 54 11.35 6.31 -4.43
CA TYR A 54 10.17 6.55 -5.25
C TYR A 54 8.95 6.74 -4.34
N PHE A 55 8.19 7.79 -4.62
CA PHE A 55 6.96 8.14 -3.92
C PHE A 55 5.81 7.87 -4.86
N PHE A 56 4.96 6.92 -4.49
CA PHE A 56 3.74 6.66 -5.21
C PHE A 56 2.60 7.32 -4.46
N THR A 57 1.74 8.00 -5.19
CA THR A 57 0.53 8.64 -4.66
C THR A 57 -0.64 8.31 -5.55
N SER A 58 -1.81 8.12 -4.95
CA SER A 58 -3.07 7.92 -5.66
C SER A 58 -4.13 8.89 -5.10
N GLU A 59 -5.32 8.88 -5.69
CA GLU A 59 -6.45 9.70 -5.23
C GLU A 59 -6.81 9.41 -3.77
N ASN A 60 -7.52 10.33 -3.12
CA ASN A 60 -7.99 10.10 -1.76
C ASN A 60 -8.86 8.84 -1.69
N ASP A 61 -8.90 8.22 -0.51
CA ASP A 61 -9.72 7.02 -0.29
C ASP A 61 -9.40 5.89 -1.28
N THR A 62 -8.13 5.75 -1.65
CA THR A 62 -7.63 4.60 -2.41
C THR A 62 -6.55 3.87 -1.63
N VAL A 63 -6.41 2.57 -1.89
CA VAL A 63 -5.22 1.79 -1.52
C VAL A 63 -4.48 1.37 -2.78
N MET A 64 -3.17 1.22 -2.66
CA MET A 64 -2.33 0.76 -3.75
C MET A 64 -1.76 -0.62 -3.48
N SER A 65 -1.53 -1.37 -4.55
CA SER A 65 -0.73 -2.59 -4.49
C SER A 65 0.51 -2.48 -5.37
N PHE A 66 1.56 -3.16 -4.95
CA PHE A 66 2.83 -3.23 -5.65
C PHE A 66 3.31 -4.67 -5.74
N LEU A 67 3.53 -5.13 -6.98
CA LEU A 67 3.90 -6.50 -7.29
C LEU A 67 5.14 -6.51 -8.17
N ILE A 68 6.27 -6.96 -7.64
CA ILE A 68 7.48 -7.17 -8.44
C ILE A 68 7.23 -8.33 -9.41
N THR A 69 7.40 -8.07 -10.70
CA THR A 69 7.25 -9.08 -11.77
C THR A 69 8.59 -9.62 -12.23
N ARG A 70 9.65 -8.79 -12.20
CA ARG A 70 11.05 -9.19 -12.43
C ARG A 70 12.00 -8.38 -11.54
N ILE A 71 13.07 -9.02 -11.10
CA ILE A 71 14.12 -8.42 -10.28
C ILE A 71 15.47 -8.99 -10.68
N ALA A 72 16.47 -8.14 -10.74
CA ALA A 72 17.88 -8.50 -10.81
C ALA A 72 18.67 -7.48 -9.97
N ILE A 73 18.98 -7.85 -8.73
CA ILE A 73 19.77 -7.02 -7.79
C ILE A 73 20.81 -7.91 -7.12
N GLY A 74 22.02 -7.96 -7.68
CA GLY A 74 23.13 -8.72 -7.10
C GLY A 74 22.94 -10.25 -7.22
N THR A 75 23.47 -11.00 -6.27
CA THR A 75 23.43 -12.48 -6.26
C THR A 75 22.38 -13.01 -5.30
N GLU A 76 21.82 -14.20 -5.58
CA GLU A 76 20.85 -14.88 -4.69
C GLU A 76 21.44 -15.24 -3.32
N GLU A 77 22.75 -15.41 -3.24
CA GLU A 77 23.48 -15.73 -2.02
C GLU A 77 23.75 -14.46 -1.21
N GLY A 78 22.77 -13.98 -0.47
CA GLY A 78 22.95 -12.82 0.39
C GLY A 78 21.75 -12.54 1.29
N LYS A 79 22.03 -12.09 2.52
CA LYS A 79 21.07 -11.29 3.28
C LYS A 79 21.08 -9.92 2.58
N CYS A 80 19.94 -9.40 2.17
CA CYS A 80 19.80 -8.17 1.37
C CYS A 80 20.25 -6.90 2.14
N ASP A 81 21.49 -6.90 2.66
CA ASP A 81 22.04 -5.96 3.62
C ASP A 81 22.63 -4.73 2.92
N ASN A 82 23.20 -4.94 1.72
CA ASN A 82 23.91 -3.91 0.96
C ASN A 82 23.15 -3.46 -0.29
N ASP A 83 22.58 -4.43 -1.02
CA ASP A 83 21.91 -4.20 -2.30
C ASP A 83 20.50 -4.78 -2.23
N TYR A 84 19.48 -3.93 -2.24
CA TYR A 84 18.11 -4.34 -2.04
C TYR A 84 17.10 -3.34 -2.56
N ILE A 85 15.88 -3.84 -2.74
CA ILE A 85 14.68 -3.03 -2.90
C ILE A 85 13.72 -3.30 -1.75
N THR A 86 13.09 -2.25 -1.24
CA THR A 86 12.15 -2.33 -0.12
C THR A 86 10.98 -1.37 -0.28
N ILE A 87 9.81 -1.72 0.24
CA ILE A 87 8.59 -0.91 0.11
C ILE A 87 7.78 -0.87 1.41
N GLY A 88 7.10 0.26 1.64
CA GLY A 88 6.28 0.53 2.83
C GLY A 88 5.32 1.70 2.59
N ASP A 89 4.52 2.05 3.59
CA ASP A 89 3.57 3.18 3.50
C ASP A 89 4.27 4.55 3.49
N ALA A 90 5.41 4.66 4.19
CA ALA A 90 6.25 5.85 4.24
C ALA A 90 7.73 5.50 4.37
N ASP A 91 8.59 6.48 4.07
CA ASP A 91 10.06 6.37 4.16
C ASP A 91 10.56 5.89 5.54
N LYS A 92 9.89 6.31 6.63
CA LYS A 92 10.24 5.89 8.00
C LYS A 92 10.00 4.39 8.27
N ASP A 93 9.21 3.73 7.44
CA ASP A 93 8.88 2.32 7.55
C ASP A 93 9.92 1.44 6.81
N LEU A 94 10.97 2.06 6.25
CA LEU A 94 12.00 1.42 5.44
C LEU A 94 13.35 1.33 6.19
N PRO A 95 14.14 0.25 5.99
CA PRO A 95 13.78 -0.93 5.22
C PRO A 95 12.72 -1.78 5.92
N HIS A 96 11.74 -2.23 5.15
CA HIS A 96 10.65 -3.04 5.67
C HIS A 96 11.13 -4.48 5.89
N THR A 97 10.92 -5.03 7.09
CA THR A 97 11.40 -6.38 7.47
C THR A 97 10.91 -7.49 6.54
N ARG A 98 9.64 -7.42 6.13
CA ARG A 98 9.01 -8.35 5.19
C ARG A 98 9.17 -7.99 3.71
N TYR A 99 8.92 -6.75 3.35
CA TYR A 99 8.84 -6.31 1.95
C TYR A 99 10.18 -5.80 1.45
N THR A 100 11.20 -6.65 1.59
CA THR A 100 12.55 -6.41 1.08
C THR A 100 12.96 -7.58 0.19
N ALA A 101 13.62 -7.29 -0.92
CA ALA A 101 14.07 -8.29 -1.88
C ALA A 101 15.42 -7.91 -2.49
N CYS A 102 16.17 -8.94 -2.91
CA CYS A 102 17.40 -8.87 -3.68
C CYS A 102 17.55 -10.18 -4.47
N GLY A 103 18.62 -10.30 -5.26
CA GLY A 103 18.88 -11.42 -6.16
C GLY A 103 18.06 -11.37 -7.44
N ASN A 104 17.90 -12.54 -8.07
CA ASN A 104 17.28 -12.69 -9.40
C ASN A 104 15.95 -13.46 -9.36
N LYS A 105 15.53 -13.89 -8.16
CA LYS A 105 14.25 -14.57 -7.93
C LYS A 105 13.21 -13.53 -7.57
N ARG A 106 12.10 -13.56 -8.31
CA ARG A 106 10.91 -12.78 -7.97
C ARG A 106 10.47 -13.11 -6.53
N PRO A 107 10.25 -12.10 -5.67
CA PRO A 107 9.74 -12.34 -4.33
C PRO A 107 8.31 -12.91 -4.39
N ASN A 108 7.97 -13.76 -3.43
CA ASN A 108 6.64 -14.36 -3.28
C ASN A 108 5.64 -13.45 -2.55
N TRP A 109 5.97 -12.17 -2.34
CA TRP A 109 5.12 -11.21 -1.65
C TRP A 109 4.56 -10.15 -2.61
N GLN A 110 3.40 -9.60 -2.22
CA GLN A 110 2.79 -8.40 -2.78
C GLN A 110 2.60 -7.40 -1.65
N PHE A 111 2.96 -6.14 -1.90
CA PHE A 111 2.72 -5.06 -0.94
C PHE A 111 1.35 -4.44 -1.20
N PHE A 112 0.63 -4.10 -0.13
CA PHE A 112 -0.60 -3.31 -0.16
C PHE A 112 -0.45 -2.16 0.83
N SER A 113 -0.63 -0.93 0.36
CA SER A 113 -0.58 0.24 1.22
C SER A 113 -1.81 0.32 2.11
N THR A 114 -1.66 0.98 3.25
CA THR A 114 -2.75 1.28 4.19
C THR A 114 -3.43 2.63 3.90
N ARG A 115 -2.85 3.41 2.97
CA ARG A 115 -3.30 4.75 2.54
C ARG A 115 -3.06 4.93 1.04
N ASN A 116 -3.44 6.08 0.51
CA ASN A 116 -3.20 6.50 -0.87
C ASN A 116 -1.73 6.90 -1.15
N GLN A 117 -0.78 6.33 -0.41
CA GLN A 117 0.64 6.55 -0.60
C GLN A 117 1.45 5.30 -0.30
N MET A 118 2.58 5.13 -0.99
CA MET A 118 3.62 4.18 -0.63
C MET A 118 5.00 4.72 -1.04
N THR A 119 6.03 4.29 -0.32
CA THR A 119 7.42 4.64 -0.58
C THR A 119 8.21 3.39 -0.89
N LEU A 120 8.89 3.38 -2.03
CA LEU A 120 9.80 2.33 -2.47
C LEU A 120 11.23 2.87 -2.42
N LYS A 121 12.16 2.09 -1.91
CA LYS A 121 13.57 2.45 -1.86
C LYS A 121 14.41 1.36 -2.49
N LEU A 122 15.23 1.75 -3.46
CA LEU A 122 16.31 0.95 -4.01
C LEU A 122 17.62 1.45 -3.40
N MET A 123 18.38 0.55 -2.79
CA MET A 123 19.71 0.82 -2.27
C MET A 123 20.69 -0.13 -2.96
N ILE A 124 21.65 0.43 -3.70
CA ILE A 124 22.75 -0.30 -4.32
C ILE A 124 24.05 0.30 -3.80
N ARG A 125 24.84 -0.49 -3.08
CA ARG A 125 26.15 -0.11 -2.55
C ARG A 125 27.29 -0.79 -3.29
N SER A 126 27.02 -1.94 -3.90
CA SER A 126 28.02 -2.72 -4.62
C SER A 126 28.17 -2.27 -6.08
N LEU A 127 29.29 -2.65 -6.69
CA LEU A 127 29.52 -2.50 -8.14
C LEU A 127 28.81 -3.63 -8.90
N LEU A 128 27.49 -3.46 -9.08
CA LEU A 128 26.64 -4.39 -9.80
C LEU A 128 26.40 -3.92 -11.23
N ASN A 129 26.25 -4.89 -12.15
CA ASN A 129 25.87 -4.62 -13.53
C ASN A 129 24.43 -5.04 -13.79
N ASN A 130 23.73 -4.34 -14.68
CA ASN A 130 22.37 -4.68 -15.13
C ASN A 130 21.33 -4.76 -14.00
N VAL A 131 21.43 -3.87 -13.00
CA VAL A 131 20.43 -3.80 -11.93
C VAL A 131 19.10 -3.37 -12.53
N SER A 132 18.11 -4.26 -12.51
CA SER A 132 16.79 -4.04 -13.11
C SER A 132 15.67 -4.48 -12.18
N VAL A 133 14.58 -3.71 -12.18
CA VAL A 133 13.36 -4.04 -11.45
C VAL A 133 12.16 -3.66 -12.30
N MET A 134 11.26 -4.62 -12.48
CA MET A 134 9.96 -4.40 -13.10
C MET A 134 8.86 -4.79 -12.12
N ALA A 135 7.83 -3.98 -12.04
CA ALA A 135 6.69 -4.18 -11.17
C ALA A 135 5.38 -3.78 -11.85
N MET A 136 4.28 -4.26 -11.29
CA MET A 136 2.94 -3.75 -11.53
C MET A 136 2.47 -3.00 -10.30
N VAL A 137 1.90 -1.82 -10.53
CA VAL A 137 1.33 -0.95 -9.51
C VAL A 137 -0.15 -0.78 -9.82
N SER A 138 -1.02 -0.82 -8.81
CA SER A 138 -2.46 -0.65 -9.03
C SER A 138 -3.07 0.15 -7.89
N ALA A 139 -3.97 1.06 -8.20
CA ALA A 139 -4.81 1.74 -7.22
C ALA A 139 -6.21 1.12 -7.21
N TYR A 140 -6.81 1.02 -6.02
CA TYR A 140 -8.16 0.55 -5.79
C TYR A 140 -8.91 1.58 -4.98
N SER A 141 -10.00 2.11 -5.55
CA SER A 141 -10.92 2.98 -4.82
C SER A 141 -11.62 2.24 -3.68
N LEU A 142 -11.79 2.95 -2.57
CA LEU A 142 -12.58 2.54 -1.41
C LEU A 142 -14.03 3.03 -1.50
N ASP A 143 -14.41 3.82 -2.53
CA ASP A 143 -15.72 4.48 -2.66
C ASP A 143 -16.88 3.55 -3.06
N GLY A 144 -16.82 2.28 -2.66
CA GLY A 144 -17.88 1.30 -2.92
C GLY A 144 -19.06 1.36 -1.94
N ASP A 145 -18.83 1.82 -0.70
CA ASP A 145 -19.83 1.72 0.37
C ASP A 145 -19.98 3.02 1.16
N ASP A 146 -21.18 3.24 1.72
CA ASP A 146 -21.39 4.21 2.78
C ASP A 146 -20.53 3.82 4.00
N HIS A 147 -19.31 4.34 4.04
CA HIS A 147 -18.31 4.11 5.09
C HIS A 147 -18.86 4.32 6.49
N SER A 148 -19.90 5.14 6.64
CA SER A 148 -20.56 5.40 7.92
C SER A 148 -21.38 4.19 8.43
N ILE A 149 -21.80 3.29 7.53
CA ILE A 149 -22.61 2.12 7.82
C ILE A 149 -21.78 0.84 7.78
N CYS A 150 -21.01 0.65 6.70
CA CYS A 150 -20.24 -0.58 6.45
C CYS A 150 -18.83 -0.52 7.06
N GLY A 151 -18.37 0.66 7.50
CA GLY A 151 -16.98 0.82 7.88
C GLY A 151 -16.06 0.70 6.67
N LYS A 152 -14.83 0.22 6.88
CA LYS A 152 -13.82 0.15 5.81
C LYS A 152 -14.08 -1.06 4.90
N GLY A 153 -14.25 -0.81 3.61
CA GLY A 153 -14.40 -1.86 2.59
C GLY A 153 -13.13 -2.69 2.34
N ILE A 154 -11.96 -2.26 2.84
CA ILE A 154 -10.71 -3.03 2.73
C ILE A 154 -10.17 -3.41 4.10
N ILE A 155 -9.90 -4.70 4.28
CA ILE A 155 -9.45 -5.28 5.54
C ILE A 155 -8.10 -5.98 5.29
N HIS A 156 -7.06 -5.47 5.96
CA HIS A 156 -5.74 -6.10 5.93
C HIS A 156 -5.71 -7.30 6.88
N VAL A 157 -5.55 -8.48 6.31
CA VAL A 157 -5.39 -9.73 7.06
C VAL A 157 -3.89 -10.00 7.22
N GLY A 158 -3.39 -9.74 8.43
CA GLY A 158 -2.01 -9.99 8.79
C GLY A 158 -1.74 -11.49 8.97
N THR A 159 -0.53 -11.84 9.44
CA THR A 159 -0.19 -13.22 9.83
C THR A 159 -0.81 -13.65 11.15
N GLY A 160 -1.39 -12.72 11.90
CA GLY A 160 -2.16 -12.97 13.11
C GLY A 160 -3.67 -12.93 12.85
N ARG A 161 -4.46 -13.13 13.91
CA ARG A 161 -5.91 -12.99 13.85
C ARG A 161 -6.27 -11.52 13.60
N THR A 162 -6.89 -11.23 12.45
CA THR A 162 -7.56 -9.96 12.18
C THR A 162 -9.04 -10.10 12.52
N GLU A 163 -9.54 -9.23 13.40
CA GLU A 163 -10.95 -9.18 13.77
C GLU A 163 -11.57 -7.89 13.20
N PHE A 164 -12.78 -8.02 12.65
CA PHE A 164 -13.58 -6.88 12.22
C PHE A 164 -15.07 -7.17 12.45
N SER A 165 -15.88 -6.12 12.52
CA SER A 165 -17.33 -6.21 12.70
C SER A 165 -18.05 -5.37 11.64
N SER A 166 -19.15 -5.89 11.12
CA SER A 166 -20.06 -5.17 10.24
C SER A 166 -21.48 -5.20 10.82
N PRO A 167 -22.11 -4.06 11.13
CA PRO A 167 -21.55 -2.70 11.09
C PRO A 167 -20.52 -2.46 12.22
N PRO A 168 -19.68 -1.41 12.14
CA PRO A 168 -18.66 -1.11 13.15
C PRO A 168 -19.28 -0.88 14.54
N HIS A 169 -18.68 -1.46 15.58
CA HIS A 169 -19.02 -1.22 17.00
C HIS A 169 -20.42 -1.66 17.47
N GLY A 170 -21.01 -2.68 16.83
CA GLY A 170 -22.31 -3.22 17.28
C GLY A 170 -23.47 -2.25 17.10
N SER A 171 -23.30 -1.27 16.21
CA SER A 171 -24.35 -0.37 15.77
C SER A 171 -25.47 -1.15 15.06
N LYS A 172 -26.68 -0.59 15.04
CA LYS A 172 -27.80 -1.19 14.31
C LYS A 172 -27.89 -0.56 12.92
N LEU A 173 -28.04 -1.39 11.89
CA LEU A 173 -28.39 -0.92 10.55
C LEU A 173 -29.76 -0.24 10.62
N LYS A 174 -29.80 1.07 10.34
CA LYS A 174 -31.04 1.88 10.39
C LYS A 174 -31.84 1.83 9.10
N SER A 175 -31.24 1.32 8.03
CA SER A 175 -31.79 1.17 6.69
C SER A 175 -31.14 -0.01 6.00
N ASN A 176 -31.70 -0.41 4.84
CA ASN A 176 -31.05 -1.37 3.97
C ASN A 176 -29.67 -0.84 3.56
N ALA A 177 -28.66 -1.69 3.73
CA ALA A 177 -27.28 -1.40 3.33
C ALA A 177 -26.70 -2.64 2.67
N ILE A 178 -25.99 -2.44 1.58
CA ILE A 178 -25.16 -3.46 0.94
C ILE A 178 -23.73 -3.07 1.28
N CYS A 179 -22.96 -4.02 1.82
CA CYS A 179 -21.56 -3.81 2.19
C CYS A 179 -20.67 -4.79 1.43
N PHE A 180 -19.64 -4.29 0.77
CA PHE A 180 -18.63 -5.03 0.03
C PHE A 180 -17.28 -4.93 0.73
N TYR A 181 -16.76 -6.08 1.15
CA TYR A 181 -15.45 -6.16 1.79
C TYR A 181 -14.45 -6.91 0.90
N LYS A 182 -13.31 -6.27 0.64
CA LYS A 182 -12.14 -6.89 0.02
C LYS A 182 -11.11 -7.18 1.11
N LEU A 183 -10.88 -8.47 1.32
CA LEU A 183 -9.92 -8.98 2.31
C LEU A 183 -8.56 -9.13 1.63
N LEU A 184 -7.58 -8.40 2.13
CA LEU A 184 -6.21 -8.41 1.61
C LEU A 184 -5.35 -9.21 2.58
N GLY A 185 -5.24 -10.50 2.32
CA GLY A 185 -4.39 -11.43 3.07
C GLY A 185 -2.99 -11.53 2.50
N ASN A 186 -2.06 -11.82 3.40
CA ASN A 186 -0.64 -11.91 3.10
C ASN A 186 -0.18 -13.37 2.98
N ASN A 187 -0.38 -13.97 1.80
CA ASN A 187 -0.14 -15.40 1.55
C ASN A 187 1.36 -15.70 1.30
N SER A 188 2.23 -15.48 2.29
CA SER A 188 3.62 -15.95 2.21
C SER A 188 3.78 -17.46 2.40
N GLY A 189 2.71 -18.15 2.80
CA GLY A 189 2.62 -19.61 2.79
C GLY A 189 1.51 -20.02 1.81
N ASP A 190 1.59 -21.24 1.28
CA ASP A 190 0.58 -21.88 0.42
C ASP A 190 -0.77 -22.13 1.14
N GLU A 191 -1.07 -21.35 2.18
CA GLU A 191 -2.26 -21.48 3.01
C GLU A 191 -3.31 -20.47 2.58
N ASN A 192 -4.54 -20.97 2.41
CA ASN A 192 -5.69 -20.14 2.12
C ASN A 192 -6.03 -19.25 3.33
N MET A 193 -6.54 -18.05 3.08
CA MET A 193 -7.16 -17.25 4.15
C MET A 193 -8.31 -18.05 4.76
N ALA A 194 -8.25 -18.27 6.07
CA ALA A 194 -9.32 -18.91 6.83
C ALA A 194 -10.17 -17.85 7.55
N PHE A 195 -11.49 -18.01 7.48
CA PHE A 195 -12.44 -17.11 8.14
C PHE A 195 -13.26 -17.88 9.16
N SER A 196 -13.52 -17.24 10.30
CA SER A 196 -14.44 -17.75 11.32
C SER A 196 -15.35 -16.63 11.78
N PHE A 197 -16.64 -16.93 11.90
CA PHE A 197 -17.62 -16.01 12.46
C PHE A 197 -17.65 -16.21 13.97
N GLN A 198 -17.27 -15.19 14.73
CA GLN A 198 -17.38 -15.22 16.20
C GLN A 198 -18.83 -15.01 16.67
N SER A 199 -19.55 -14.14 15.95
CA SER A 199 -20.95 -13.84 16.19
C SER A 199 -21.61 -13.47 14.87
N PHE A 200 -22.82 -13.96 14.64
CA PHE A 200 -23.61 -13.62 13.47
C PHE A 200 -25.04 -13.34 13.94
N ASN A 201 -25.48 -12.10 13.79
CA ASN A 201 -26.83 -11.67 14.16
C ASN A 201 -27.44 -10.92 12.98
N VAL A 202 -28.25 -11.63 12.20
CA VAL A 202 -29.08 -11.06 11.16
C VAL A 202 -30.49 -11.08 11.71
N SER A 203 -31.05 -9.92 11.98
CA SER A 203 -32.48 -9.82 12.31
C SER A 203 -33.28 -10.08 11.04
N ASP A 204 -34.20 -11.05 11.11
CA ASP A 204 -35.21 -11.28 10.09
C ASP A 204 -35.98 -9.97 9.87
N PHE A 205 -35.80 -9.35 8.71
CA PHE A 205 -36.71 -8.30 8.27
C PHE A 205 -37.96 -8.98 7.71
N PRO A 206 -39.17 -8.61 8.18
CA PRO A 206 -40.43 -9.12 7.64
C PRO A 206 -40.67 -8.68 6.19
#